data_AF-A0AAX1W1A0-F1
#
_entry.id   AF-A0AAX1W1A0-F1
#
_cell.length_a   1.000
_cell.length_b   1.000
_cell.length_c   1.000
_cell.angle_alpha   90.00
_cell.angle_beta   90.00
_cell.angle_gamma   90.00
#
_symmetry.space_group_name_H-M   'P 1'
#
loop_
_entity.id
_entity.type
_entity.pdbx_description
1 polymer ?
#
loop_
_entity_poly.entity_id
_entity_poly.type
_entity_poly.pdbx_seq_one_letter_code
_entity_poly.pdbx_strand_id
1 'polypeptide(L)'
;MAHDYAIESLLRPAVELYTVYVCAAGAFLCVFAPWAFALTPLFGIVTSAGFLALGLVRLKQAWQVLRYRRNIRRLPHYTMTSKEVPVSNQRLFIGLGFRWQQRHTQRLMDTYLPKYSSYVESTSWFRAARRFEERAEFAPYPVRLLARATSWDVPINPVRPLPPVGGLPRLHGIEPYEENVSLPLGERVGHSLVLGTTRVGKTRLAELFITQDIRRKKHGQHEVVIVFDPKGDADLLKRMYLEAKRAGRLNEFYVFHLGWPDHSARYNAVGRFGRISEVATRIAGQLSGEGNSAAFREFAWRFVNIIARALVALGRRPDYLQIQQHVINIEGIFQEYASKYFDESDPKAWEAIVAIEGKLNDKNVPFNMKGRPFRVVAIDQYLSQTRVADPVMD
;
A
#
# COMPACT_ATOMS: atom_id res chain seq x y z
N MET A 1 -15.90 49.96 7.11
CA MET A 1 -16.60 48.73 7.54
C MET A 1 -17.47 48.21 6.40
N ALA A 2 -16.88 47.61 5.37
CA ALA A 2 -17.60 47.05 4.21
C ALA A 2 -16.85 45.84 3.62
N HIS A 3 -16.34 44.95 4.48
CA HIS A 3 -15.58 43.78 4.06
C HIS A 3 -16.18 42.44 4.51
N ASP A 4 -17.37 42.42 5.12
CA ASP A 4 -17.82 41.19 5.80
C ASP A 4 -18.25 40.04 4.87
N TYR A 5 -18.55 40.28 3.58
CA TYR A 5 -18.87 39.19 2.63
C TYR A 5 -18.46 39.53 1.19
N ALA A 6 -17.29 40.14 0.97
CA ALA A 6 -16.79 40.29 -0.38
C ALA A 6 -16.45 38.88 -0.94
N ILE A 7 -17.23 38.41 -1.90
CA ILE A 7 -16.93 37.19 -2.66
C ILE A 7 -15.54 37.36 -3.29
N GLU A 8 -14.57 36.62 -2.76
CA GLU A 8 -13.20 36.63 -3.27
C GLU A 8 -13.16 35.95 -4.65
N SER A 9 -12.99 36.74 -5.71
CA SER A 9 -12.85 36.22 -7.08
C SER A 9 -11.39 36.21 -7.52
N LEU A 10 -10.81 35.01 -7.61
CA LEU A 10 -9.43 34.78 -8.07
C LEU A 10 -9.34 34.43 -9.57
N LEU A 11 -10.47 34.09 -10.23
CA LEU A 11 -10.53 33.85 -11.68
C LEU A 11 -10.77 35.15 -12.46
N ARG A 12 -9.77 36.05 -12.42
CA ARG A 12 -9.85 37.36 -13.08
C ARG A 12 -8.55 37.76 -13.78
N PRO A 13 -8.55 38.79 -14.64
CA PRO A 13 -7.32 39.37 -15.15
C PRO A 13 -6.45 39.90 -13.99
N ALA A 14 -5.13 39.74 -14.11
CA ALA A 14 -4.15 40.26 -13.15
C ALA A 14 -3.88 41.76 -13.43
N VAL A 15 -4.91 42.59 -13.25
CA VAL A 15 -4.87 44.04 -13.52
C VAL A 15 -3.83 44.77 -12.66
N GLU A 16 -3.43 44.17 -11.53
CA GLU A 16 -2.36 44.66 -10.67
C GLU A 16 -1.03 44.82 -11.40
N LEU A 17 -0.80 44.04 -12.48
CA LEU A 17 0.39 44.17 -13.32
C LEU A 17 0.47 45.55 -13.99
N TYR A 18 -0.65 46.21 -14.29
CA TYR A 18 -0.64 47.58 -14.80
C TYR A 18 -0.08 48.55 -13.76
N THR A 19 -0.49 48.39 -12.49
CA THR A 19 0.05 49.20 -11.39
C THR A 19 1.53 48.91 -11.16
N VAL A 20 1.96 47.64 -11.27
CA VAL A 20 3.39 47.27 -11.21
C VAL A 20 4.18 47.98 -12.29
N TYR A 21 3.69 47.96 -13.53
CA TYR A 21 4.33 48.64 -14.66
C TYR A 21 4.42 50.15 -14.44
N VAL A 22 3.33 50.80 -14.02
CA VAL A 22 3.30 52.23 -13.74
C VAL A 22 4.24 52.59 -12.58
N CYS A 23 4.29 51.78 -11.52
CA CYS A 23 5.21 51.99 -10.41
C CYS A 23 6.67 51.79 -10.84
N ALA A 24 6.97 50.79 -11.67
CA ALA A 24 8.32 50.57 -12.18
C ALA A 24 8.76 51.70 -13.11
N ALA A 25 7.89 52.17 -14.00
CA ALA A 25 8.15 53.32 -14.87
C ALA A 25 8.31 54.61 -14.06
N GLY A 26 7.45 54.84 -13.06
CA GLY A 26 7.54 55.99 -12.15
C GLY A 26 8.84 55.97 -11.33
N ALA A 27 9.22 54.81 -10.79
CA ALA A 27 10.48 54.63 -10.08
C ALA A 27 11.69 54.89 -10.98
N PHE A 28 11.67 54.41 -12.22
CA PHE A 28 12.71 54.65 -13.22
C PHE A 28 12.83 56.15 -13.54
N LEU A 29 11.71 56.82 -13.84
CA LEU A 29 11.70 58.24 -14.14
C LEU A 29 12.14 59.10 -12.94
N CYS A 30 11.79 58.73 -11.71
CA CYS A 30 12.24 59.45 -10.51
C CYS A 30 13.77 59.39 -10.31
N VAL A 31 14.45 58.35 -10.82
CA VAL A 31 15.91 58.20 -10.71
C VAL A 31 16.63 58.87 -11.88
N PHE A 32 16.18 58.63 -13.11
CA PHE A 32 16.88 59.06 -14.33
C PHE A 32 16.41 60.41 -14.88
N ALA A 33 15.19 60.84 -14.55
CA ALA A 33 14.62 62.10 -14.99
C ALA A 33 13.78 62.76 -13.87
N PRO A 34 14.37 63.04 -12.69
CA PRO A 34 13.63 63.59 -11.53
C PRO A 34 12.94 64.94 -11.83
N TRP A 35 13.48 65.72 -12.78
CA TRP A 35 12.86 66.96 -13.26
C TRP A 35 11.48 66.75 -13.89
N ALA A 36 11.18 65.57 -14.43
CA ALA A 36 9.88 65.25 -15.02
C ALA A 36 8.74 65.25 -13.96
N PHE A 37 9.09 65.06 -12.68
CA PHE A 37 8.18 65.16 -11.54
C PHE A 37 8.42 66.42 -10.69
N ALA A 38 9.19 67.38 -11.19
CA ALA A 38 9.65 68.54 -10.43
C ALA A 38 10.33 68.17 -9.09
N LEU A 39 11.06 67.04 -9.06
CA LEU A 39 11.79 66.57 -7.88
C LEU A 39 13.28 66.91 -7.98
N THR A 40 13.92 67.16 -6.84
CA THR A 40 15.39 67.16 -6.77
C THR A 40 15.93 65.72 -6.81
N PRO A 41 17.19 65.47 -7.19
CA PRO A 41 17.74 64.11 -7.26
C PRO A 41 17.60 63.31 -5.97
N LEU A 42 17.76 63.96 -4.81
CA LEU A 42 17.60 63.32 -3.50
C LEU A 42 16.14 62.88 -3.27
N PHE A 43 15.17 63.78 -3.51
CA PHE A 43 13.76 63.45 -3.38
C PHE A 43 13.29 62.46 -4.46
N GLY A 44 13.92 62.45 -5.64
CA GLY A 44 13.71 61.45 -6.68
C GLY A 44 14.04 60.03 -6.22
N ILE A 45 15.16 59.84 -5.53
CA ILE A 45 15.54 58.53 -4.95
C ILE A 45 14.51 58.08 -3.89
N VAL A 46 14.09 58.98 -3.00
CA VAL A 46 13.10 58.66 -1.95
C VAL A 46 11.74 58.28 -2.56
N THR A 47 11.27 59.06 -3.53
CA THR A 47 10.00 58.77 -4.23
C THR A 47 10.08 57.49 -5.04
N SER A 48 11.22 57.20 -5.66
CA SER A 48 11.48 55.94 -6.37
C SER A 48 11.36 54.72 -5.43
N ALA A 49 11.93 54.81 -4.23
CA ALA A 49 11.77 53.76 -3.21
C ALA A 49 10.29 53.54 -2.83
N GLY A 50 9.51 54.62 -2.70
CA GLY A 50 8.07 54.54 -2.47
C GLY A 50 7.31 53.84 -3.60
N PHE A 51 7.61 54.18 -4.86
CA PHE A 51 7.04 53.51 -6.03
C PHE A 51 7.42 52.02 -6.08
N LEU A 52 8.69 51.68 -5.82
CA LEU A 52 9.13 50.29 -5.79
C LEU A 52 8.43 49.49 -4.67
N ALA A 53 8.28 50.07 -3.48
CA ALA A 53 7.57 49.43 -2.38
C ALA A 53 6.11 49.12 -2.75
N LEU A 54 5.38 50.10 -3.30
CA LEU A 54 4.02 49.89 -3.80
C LEU A 54 3.97 48.86 -4.94
N GLY A 55 4.92 48.93 -5.86
CA GLY A 55 5.07 48.00 -6.97
C GLY A 55 5.25 46.56 -6.50
N LEU A 56 6.08 46.33 -5.47
CA LEU A 56 6.29 45.00 -4.89
C LEU A 56 5.03 44.45 -4.22
N VAL A 57 4.27 45.29 -3.51
CA VAL A 57 2.98 44.89 -2.91
C VAL A 57 1.99 44.49 -3.98
N ARG A 58 1.88 45.27 -5.06
CA ARG A 58 0.98 44.95 -6.20
C ARG A 58 1.46 43.75 -6.99
N LEU A 59 2.78 43.55 -7.12
CA LEU A 59 3.35 42.37 -7.76
C LEU A 59 3.00 41.10 -6.98
N LYS A 60 3.04 41.14 -5.64
CA LYS A 60 2.60 40.03 -4.79
C LYS A 60 1.12 39.68 -5.03
N GLN A 61 0.25 40.68 -5.14
CA GLN A 61 -1.18 40.48 -5.44
C GLN A 61 -1.39 39.89 -6.84
N ALA A 62 -0.69 40.42 -7.85
CA ALA A 62 -0.72 39.88 -9.22
C ALA A 62 -0.26 38.41 -9.24
N TRP A 63 0.80 38.10 -8.52
CA TRP A 63 1.37 36.76 -8.44
C TRP A 63 0.40 35.74 -7.83
N GLN A 64 -0.38 36.13 -6.81
CA GLN A 64 -1.42 35.27 -6.23
C GLN A 64 -2.48 34.87 -7.28
N VAL A 65 -2.97 35.83 -8.06
CA VAL A 65 -3.96 35.58 -9.14
C VAL A 65 -3.36 34.69 -10.23
N LEU A 66 -2.13 34.97 -10.67
CA LEU A 66 -1.46 34.17 -11.69
C LEU A 66 -1.15 32.74 -11.22
N ARG A 67 -0.70 32.58 -9.98
CA ARG A 67 -0.45 31.27 -9.36
C ARG A 67 -1.74 30.47 -9.25
N TYR A 68 -2.84 31.09 -8.80
CA TYR A 68 -4.14 30.44 -8.73
C TYR A 68 -4.59 29.93 -10.11
N ARG A 69 -4.56 30.79 -11.13
CA ARG A 69 -4.90 30.41 -12.52
C ARG A 69 -4.02 29.28 -13.06
N ARG A 70 -2.72 29.29 -12.73
CA ARG A 70 -1.78 28.22 -13.11
C ARG A 70 -2.15 26.89 -12.44
N ASN A 71 -2.42 26.91 -11.13
CA ASN A 71 -2.75 25.70 -10.37
C ASN A 71 -4.07 25.06 -10.83
N ILE A 72 -5.06 25.88 -11.19
CA ILE A 72 -6.35 25.38 -11.72
C ILE A 72 -6.18 24.62 -13.04
N ARG A 73 -5.22 25.02 -13.89
CA ARG A 73 -4.95 24.37 -15.18
C ARG A 73 -4.00 23.18 -15.08
N ARG A 74 -3.15 23.14 -14.06
CA ARG A 74 -2.08 22.16 -13.93
C ARG A 74 -1.90 21.75 -12.47
N LEU A 75 -1.97 20.45 -12.22
CA LEU A 75 -1.67 19.87 -10.91
C LEU A 75 -0.30 20.35 -10.40
N PRO A 76 -0.23 20.87 -9.18
CA PRO A 76 1.04 21.18 -8.53
C PRO A 76 1.93 19.95 -8.48
N HIS A 77 3.22 20.13 -8.77
CA HIS A 77 4.19 19.05 -8.62
C HIS A 77 4.63 18.99 -7.17
N TYR A 78 4.34 17.88 -6.49
CA TYR A 78 4.80 17.61 -5.15
C TYR A 78 5.68 16.36 -5.14
N THR A 79 6.89 16.53 -4.62
CA THR A 79 7.88 15.45 -4.47
C THR A 79 8.49 15.53 -3.09
N MET A 80 8.80 14.37 -2.55
CA MET A 80 9.38 14.23 -1.23
C MET A 80 10.35 13.06 -1.27
N THR A 81 11.56 13.28 -0.78
CA THR A 81 12.52 12.20 -0.57
C THR A 81 12.06 11.35 0.61
N SER A 82 12.49 10.09 0.66
CA SER A 82 12.08 9.24 1.79
C SER A 82 12.52 9.82 3.14
N LYS A 83 13.65 10.52 3.23
CA LYS A 83 14.15 11.11 4.48
C LYS A 83 13.23 12.21 5.03
N GLU A 84 12.56 12.94 4.15
CA GLU A 84 11.65 14.03 4.49
C GLU A 84 10.27 13.54 4.95
N VAL A 85 9.96 12.24 4.79
CA VAL A 85 8.70 11.67 5.26
C VAL A 85 8.60 11.83 6.78
N PRO A 86 7.64 12.63 7.28
CA PRO A 86 7.53 12.91 8.70
C PRO A 86 7.02 11.66 9.43
N VAL A 87 7.58 11.41 10.61
CA VAL A 87 7.18 10.30 11.48
C VAL A 87 6.71 10.90 12.79
N SER A 88 5.51 10.53 13.23
CA SER A 88 4.93 10.95 14.50
C SER A 88 4.34 9.76 15.24
N ASN A 89 4.40 9.80 16.57
CA ASN A 89 3.79 8.81 17.45
C ASN A 89 2.30 9.08 17.72
N GLN A 90 1.74 10.14 17.14
CA GLN A 90 0.33 10.52 17.30
C GLN A 90 -0.41 10.62 15.98
N ARG A 91 0.30 10.90 14.87
CA ARG A 91 -0.32 11.17 13.57
C ARG A 91 0.40 10.42 12.44
N LEU A 92 -0.38 9.99 11.45
CA LEU A 92 0.08 9.43 10.19
C LEU A 92 -0.07 10.48 9.10
N PHE A 93 1.02 10.91 8.50
CA PHE A 93 1.01 11.85 7.38
C PHE A 93 0.44 11.20 6.12
N ILE A 94 -0.45 11.92 5.43
CA ILE A 94 -1.13 11.46 4.21
C ILE A 94 -0.58 12.17 2.98
N GLY A 95 -0.29 13.47 3.08
CA GLY A 95 0.10 14.29 1.96
C GLY A 95 -0.22 15.76 2.20
N LEU A 96 -0.16 16.56 1.14
CA LEU A 96 -0.63 17.93 1.16
C LEU A 96 -2.14 18.00 0.91
N GLY A 97 -2.80 18.96 1.53
CA GLY A 97 -4.21 19.24 1.32
C GLY A 97 -4.68 20.40 2.19
N PHE A 98 -5.98 20.55 2.36
CA PHE A 98 -6.57 21.65 3.11
C PHE A 98 -7.91 21.24 3.70
N ARG A 99 -8.32 21.91 4.78
CA ARG A 99 -9.66 21.72 5.33
C ARG A 99 -10.68 22.29 4.34
N TRP A 100 -11.59 21.44 3.86
CA TRP A 100 -12.68 21.90 3.01
C TRP A 100 -13.58 22.90 3.74
N GLN A 101 -13.95 23.98 3.07
CA GLN A 101 -14.73 25.10 3.60
C GLN A 101 -15.64 25.63 2.49
N GLN A 102 -16.62 26.46 2.84
CA GLN A 102 -17.55 27.07 1.88
C GLN A 102 -16.84 27.80 0.74
N ARG A 103 -15.74 28.53 1.04
CA ARG A 103 -14.92 29.22 0.03
C ARG A 103 -14.37 28.27 -1.04
N HIS A 104 -14.03 27.03 -0.68
CA HIS A 104 -13.49 26.04 -1.60
C HIS A 104 -14.59 25.51 -2.54
N THR A 105 -15.79 25.27 -2.01
CA THR A 105 -16.97 24.96 -2.83
C THR A 105 -17.27 26.07 -3.81
N GLN A 106 -17.25 27.33 -3.36
CA GLN A 106 -17.47 28.48 -4.23
C GLN A 106 -16.41 28.58 -5.33
N ARG A 107 -15.13 28.52 -4.97
CA ARG A 107 -14.00 28.54 -5.91
C ARG A 107 -14.12 27.41 -6.94
N LEU A 108 -14.52 26.21 -6.52
CA LEU A 108 -14.73 25.08 -7.42
C LEU A 108 -15.91 25.33 -8.36
N MET A 109 -17.04 25.83 -7.85
CA MET A 109 -18.22 26.15 -8.67
C MET A 109 -17.90 27.22 -9.71
N ASP A 110 -17.13 28.24 -9.35
CA ASP A 110 -16.65 29.24 -10.29
C ASP A 110 -15.88 28.58 -11.46
N THR A 111 -15.11 27.52 -11.22
CA THR A 111 -14.39 26.86 -12.33
C THR A 111 -15.30 26.23 -13.39
N TYR A 112 -16.57 25.98 -13.07
CA TYR A 112 -17.56 25.42 -14.00
C TYR A 112 -18.35 26.49 -14.76
N LEU A 113 -18.27 27.76 -14.35
CA LEU A 113 -19.02 28.83 -15.01
C LEU A 113 -18.40 29.19 -16.38
N PRO A 114 -19.20 29.28 -17.46
CA PRO A 114 -18.70 29.59 -18.80
C PRO A 114 -17.87 30.88 -18.89
N LYS A 115 -18.23 31.91 -18.09
CA LYS A 115 -17.50 33.20 -18.03
C LYS A 115 -16.03 33.06 -17.63
N TYR A 116 -15.66 32.00 -16.89
CA TYR A 116 -14.29 31.76 -16.45
C TYR A 116 -13.58 30.66 -17.25
N SER A 117 -14.24 30.08 -18.27
CA SER A 117 -13.68 29.01 -19.11
C SER A 117 -12.31 29.35 -19.69
N SER A 118 -12.09 30.61 -20.09
CA SER A 118 -10.81 31.08 -20.61
C SER A 118 -9.66 30.93 -19.62
N TYR A 119 -9.90 30.95 -18.30
CA TYR A 119 -8.90 30.78 -17.26
C TYR A 119 -8.71 29.35 -16.82
N VAL A 120 -9.70 28.49 -17.03
CA VAL A 120 -9.74 27.13 -16.49
C VAL A 120 -9.38 26.10 -17.55
N GLU A 121 -9.87 26.27 -18.77
CA GLU A 121 -9.64 25.35 -19.87
C GLU A 121 -8.23 25.47 -20.46
N SER A 122 -7.83 24.41 -21.16
CA SER A 122 -6.58 24.39 -21.91
C SER A 122 -6.56 25.47 -22.98
N THR A 123 -5.43 26.19 -23.07
CA THR A 123 -5.26 27.26 -24.06
C THR A 123 -5.22 26.70 -25.48
N SER A 124 -5.57 27.52 -26.46
CA SER A 124 -5.44 27.16 -27.89
C SER A 124 -4.01 26.75 -28.25
N TRP A 125 -3.00 27.46 -27.75
CA TRP A 125 -1.59 27.13 -27.93
C TRP A 125 -1.23 25.76 -27.35
N PHE A 126 -1.71 25.44 -26.15
CA PHE A 126 -1.47 24.12 -25.55
C PHE A 126 -2.09 23.01 -26.39
N ARG A 127 -3.35 23.17 -26.83
CA ARG A 127 -4.03 22.20 -27.70
C ARG A 127 -3.34 22.05 -29.05
N ALA A 128 -2.90 23.15 -29.65
CA ALA A 128 -2.14 23.14 -30.90
C ALA A 128 -0.81 22.39 -30.74
N ALA A 129 -0.08 22.61 -29.64
CA ALA A 129 1.16 21.90 -29.34
C ALA A 129 0.93 20.38 -29.18
N ARG A 130 -0.10 19.94 -28.45
CA ARG A 130 -0.41 18.50 -28.31
C ARG A 130 -0.78 17.85 -29.65
N ARG A 131 -1.61 18.51 -30.46
CA ARG A 131 -1.95 18.03 -31.82
C ARG A 131 -0.74 17.99 -32.75
N PHE A 132 0.18 18.94 -32.60
CA PHE A 132 1.42 18.95 -33.37
C PHE A 132 2.32 17.78 -32.99
N GLU A 133 2.48 17.49 -31.70
CA GLU A 133 3.25 16.33 -31.22
C GLU A 133 2.69 15.00 -31.73
N GLU A 134 1.36 14.83 -31.72
CA GLU A 134 0.68 13.65 -32.28
C GLU A 134 0.98 13.49 -33.77
N ARG A 135 0.87 14.57 -34.56
CA ARG A 135 1.14 14.55 -36.01
C ARG A 135 2.62 14.35 -36.33
N ALA A 136 3.50 14.79 -35.43
CA ALA A 136 4.95 14.74 -35.60
C ALA A 136 5.60 13.48 -35.02
N GLU A 137 4.83 12.50 -34.55
CA GLU A 137 5.33 11.25 -33.93
C GLU A 137 6.39 10.55 -34.80
N PHE A 138 6.11 10.43 -36.10
CA PHE A 138 6.98 9.78 -37.08
C PHE A 138 7.68 10.78 -38.02
N ALA A 139 7.65 12.08 -37.70
CA ALA A 139 8.23 13.09 -38.58
C ALA A 139 9.77 13.00 -38.57
N PRO A 140 10.42 13.21 -39.74
CA PRO A 140 11.87 13.24 -39.82
C PRO A 140 12.45 14.48 -39.12
N TYR A 141 13.77 14.49 -38.98
CA TYR A 141 14.51 15.68 -38.59
C TYR A 141 14.27 16.81 -39.62
N PRO A 142 14.09 18.08 -39.20
CA PRO A 142 14.19 18.62 -37.84
C PRO A 142 12.86 18.72 -37.07
N VAL A 143 11.73 18.36 -37.68
CA VAL A 143 10.38 18.49 -37.08
C VAL A 143 10.28 17.74 -35.75
N ARG A 144 10.96 16.59 -35.66
CA ARG A 144 11.08 15.82 -34.41
C ARG A 144 11.71 16.60 -33.25
N LEU A 145 12.64 17.52 -33.51
CA LEU A 145 13.23 18.36 -32.46
C LEU A 145 12.22 19.34 -31.89
N LEU A 146 11.38 19.93 -32.75
CA LEU A 146 10.32 20.84 -32.32
C LEU A 146 9.29 20.10 -31.46
N ALA A 147 8.89 18.89 -31.86
CA ALA A 147 7.97 18.06 -31.06
C ALA A 147 8.58 17.66 -29.70
N ARG A 148 9.89 17.39 -29.65
CA ARG A 148 10.62 17.17 -28.39
C ARG A 148 10.68 18.43 -27.52
N ALA A 149 10.88 19.61 -28.12
CA ALA A 149 10.92 20.87 -27.39
C ALA A 149 9.56 21.20 -26.76
N THR A 150 8.45 21.01 -27.48
CA THR A 150 7.10 21.27 -26.95
C THR A 150 6.68 20.26 -25.88
N SER A 151 7.17 19.02 -25.96
CA SER A 151 6.91 17.96 -24.97
C SER A 151 7.85 17.99 -23.78
N TRP A 152 8.83 18.91 -23.74
CA TRP A 152 9.78 18.97 -22.65
C TRP A 152 9.12 19.52 -21.37
N ASP A 153 9.18 18.73 -20.28
CA ASP A 153 8.59 19.08 -18.99
C ASP A 153 9.45 20.07 -18.17
N VAL A 154 9.66 21.28 -18.67
CA VAL A 154 10.46 22.33 -18.00
C VAL A 154 9.63 23.58 -17.66
N PRO A 155 9.92 24.29 -16.54
CA PRO A 155 9.14 25.46 -16.11
C PRO A 155 9.06 26.60 -17.13
N ILE A 156 10.04 26.71 -18.03
CA ILE A 156 10.14 27.76 -19.05
C ILE A 156 9.24 27.46 -20.26
N ASN A 157 8.83 26.20 -20.45
CA ASN A 157 7.98 25.80 -21.57
C ASN A 157 6.55 26.37 -21.39
N PRO A 158 6.07 27.27 -22.27
CA PRO A 158 4.74 27.86 -22.14
C PRO A 158 3.61 26.85 -22.42
N VAL A 159 3.90 25.76 -23.13
CA VAL A 159 2.97 24.67 -23.46
C VAL A 159 3.32 23.37 -22.74
N ARG A 160 4.03 23.46 -21.60
CA ARG A 160 4.52 22.34 -20.79
C ARG A 160 3.46 21.23 -20.63
N PRO A 161 3.78 19.95 -20.93
CA PRO A 161 2.83 18.83 -20.82
C PRO A 161 2.28 18.69 -19.41
N LEU A 162 1.01 18.28 -19.26
CA LEU A 162 0.46 17.97 -17.95
C LEU A 162 1.22 16.77 -17.33
N PRO A 163 1.38 16.72 -16.00
CA PRO A 163 2.04 15.60 -15.36
C PRO A 163 1.26 14.30 -15.65
N PRO A 164 1.93 13.14 -15.79
CA PRO A 164 1.30 11.87 -16.17
C PRO A 164 0.53 11.22 -15.00
N VAL A 165 -0.10 12.03 -14.16
CA VAL A 165 -0.96 11.61 -13.06
C VAL A 165 -2.39 11.97 -13.41
N GLY A 166 -3.32 11.07 -13.12
CA GLY A 166 -4.75 11.36 -13.25
C GLY A 166 -5.23 12.38 -12.21
N GLY A 167 -6.54 12.58 -12.17
CA GLY A 167 -7.19 13.51 -11.25
C GLY A 167 -7.61 14.82 -11.92
N LEU A 168 -8.39 15.62 -11.20
CA LEU A 168 -8.86 16.92 -11.66
C LEU A 168 -7.94 18.02 -11.11
N PRO A 169 -7.18 18.74 -11.96
CA PRO A 169 -6.33 19.86 -11.53
C PRO A 169 -7.12 20.92 -10.74
N ARG A 170 -8.39 21.12 -11.08
CA ARG A 170 -9.27 22.09 -10.41
C ARG A 170 -9.43 21.79 -8.91
N LEU A 171 -9.54 20.51 -8.51
CA LEU A 171 -9.74 20.13 -7.11
C LEU A 171 -8.56 20.49 -6.22
N HIS A 172 -7.34 20.39 -6.74
CA HIS A 172 -6.13 20.82 -6.04
C HIS A 172 -5.88 22.32 -6.21
N GLY A 173 -6.26 22.89 -7.36
CA GLY A 173 -5.95 24.27 -7.70
C GLY A 173 -6.78 25.33 -6.96
N ILE A 174 -7.93 24.96 -6.39
CA ILE A 174 -8.80 25.89 -5.64
C ILE A 174 -8.19 26.40 -4.33
N GLU A 175 -7.17 25.74 -3.79
CA GLU A 175 -6.43 26.22 -2.63
C GLU A 175 -4.92 26.21 -2.95
N PRO A 176 -4.33 27.37 -3.26
CA PRO A 176 -2.89 27.47 -3.53
C PRO A 176 -1.98 27.15 -2.36
N TYR A 177 -2.52 27.21 -1.13
CA TYR A 177 -1.79 27.03 0.12
C TYR A 177 -2.22 25.73 0.78
N GLU A 178 -1.80 24.60 0.20
CA GLU A 178 -1.96 23.29 0.84
C GLU A 178 -1.00 23.15 2.03
N GLU A 179 -1.46 22.46 3.07
CA GLU A 179 -0.76 22.16 4.31
C GLU A 179 -0.61 20.64 4.49
N ASN A 180 0.24 20.23 5.44
CA ASN A 180 0.40 18.82 5.76
C ASN A 180 -0.87 18.23 6.39
N VAL A 181 -1.50 17.29 5.69
CA VAL A 181 -2.66 16.55 6.17
C VAL A 181 -2.20 15.23 6.80
N SER A 182 -2.80 14.90 7.94
CA SER A 182 -2.48 13.68 8.68
C SER A 182 -3.69 13.12 9.43
N LEU A 183 -3.72 11.81 9.58
CA LEU A 183 -4.72 11.04 10.32
C LEU A 183 -4.23 10.82 11.76
N PRO A 184 -5.06 11.01 12.80
CA PRO A 184 -4.74 10.55 14.15
C PRO A 184 -4.54 9.03 14.19
N LEU A 185 -3.46 8.55 14.80
CA LEU A 185 -3.18 7.11 14.84
C LEU A 185 -4.23 6.30 15.60
N GLY A 186 -4.89 6.90 16.59
CA GLY A 186 -5.99 6.27 17.32
C GLY A 186 -7.18 5.89 16.42
N GLU A 187 -7.39 6.61 15.31
CA GLU A 187 -8.47 6.32 14.37
C GLU A 187 -8.18 5.08 13.49
N ARG A 188 -6.91 4.66 13.38
CA ARG A 188 -6.53 3.51 12.54
C ARG A 188 -7.07 2.17 13.04
N VAL A 189 -7.52 2.10 14.29
CA VAL A 189 -8.22 0.92 14.84
C VAL A 189 -9.53 0.66 14.07
N GLY A 190 -10.16 1.71 13.52
CA GLY A 190 -11.34 1.60 12.67
C GLY A 190 -11.08 1.09 11.25
N HIS A 191 -9.83 0.74 10.92
CA HIS A 191 -9.38 0.36 9.59
C HIS A 191 -9.52 1.48 8.54
N SER A 192 -8.92 1.29 7.37
CA SER A 192 -8.98 2.28 6.29
C SER A 192 -9.06 1.60 4.93
N LEU A 193 -9.97 2.08 4.08
CA LEU A 193 -10.13 1.60 2.72
C LEU A 193 -9.66 2.67 1.74
N VAL A 194 -8.66 2.34 0.92
CA VAL A 194 -8.15 3.22 -0.14
C VAL A 194 -8.65 2.71 -1.48
N LEU A 195 -9.57 3.44 -2.09
CA LEU A 195 -10.15 3.12 -3.39
C LEU A 195 -9.52 3.94 -4.52
N GLY A 196 -9.46 3.35 -5.70
CA GLY A 196 -9.00 4.02 -6.91
C GLY A 196 -8.69 3.03 -8.04
N THR A 197 -8.60 3.52 -9.28
CA THR A 197 -8.21 2.70 -10.44
C THR A 197 -6.69 2.46 -10.50
N THR A 198 -6.19 1.71 -11.48
CA THR A 198 -4.74 1.53 -11.66
C THR A 198 -4.06 2.86 -11.99
N ARG A 199 -2.81 3.03 -11.54
CA ARG A 199 -1.97 4.23 -11.78
C ARG A 199 -2.44 5.57 -11.16
N VAL A 200 -3.47 5.57 -10.30
CA VAL A 200 -3.92 6.79 -9.59
C VAL A 200 -3.15 7.12 -8.30
N GLY A 201 -2.12 6.34 -7.96
CA GLY A 201 -1.26 6.60 -6.80
C GLY A 201 -1.51 5.73 -5.57
N LYS A 202 -2.34 4.68 -5.64
CA LYS A 202 -2.58 3.75 -4.51
C LYS A 202 -1.27 3.17 -3.92
N THR A 203 -0.37 2.69 -4.78
CA THR A 203 0.93 2.16 -4.34
C THR A 203 1.78 3.25 -3.70
N ARG A 204 1.76 4.48 -4.22
CA ARG A 204 2.51 5.60 -3.64
C ARG A 204 1.99 6.01 -2.26
N LEU A 205 0.68 5.98 -2.05
CA LEU A 205 0.09 6.18 -0.72
C LEU A 205 0.48 5.05 0.24
N ALA A 206 0.44 3.79 -0.22
CA ALA A 206 0.88 2.65 0.58
C ALA A 206 2.37 2.77 0.98
N GLU A 207 3.24 3.11 0.03
CA GLU A 207 4.66 3.38 0.29
C GLU A 207 4.86 4.45 1.37
N LEU A 208 4.07 5.53 1.33
CA LEU A 208 4.12 6.61 2.31
C LEU A 208 3.73 6.14 3.72
N PHE A 209 2.66 5.36 3.84
CA PHE A 209 2.20 4.81 5.12
C PHE A 209 3.18 3.78 5.67
N ILE A 210 3.59 2.82 4.84
CA ILE A 210 4.53 1.76 5.18
C ILE A 210 5.87 2.36 5.62
N THR A 211 6.37 3.38 4.92
CA THR A 211 7.62 4.07 5.32
C THR A 211 7.52 4.66 6.72
N GLN A 212 6.40 5.30 7.06
CA GLN A 212 6.19 5.88 8.39
C GLN A 212 6.11 4.80 9.46
N ASP A 213 5.35 3.73 9.21
CA ASP A 213 5.13 2.65 10.17
C ASP A 213 6.41 1.85 10.42
N ILE A 214 7.23 1.59 9.38
CA ILE A 214 8.54 0.92 9.54
C ILE A 214 9.46 1.72 10.47
N ARG A 215 9.46 3.05 10.33
CA ARG A 215 10.34 3.96 11.08
C ARG A 215 9.83 4.27 12.48
N ARG A 216 8.52 4.22 12.71
CA ARG A 216 7.92 4.62 13.98
C ARG A 216 8.42 3.72 15.12
N LYS A 217 8.76 4.35 16.25
CA LYS A 217 9.12 3.69 17.50
C LYS A 217 8.16 4.11 18.61
N LYS A 218 7.53 3.14 19.25
CA LYS A 218 6.66 3.31 20.41
C LYS A 218 7.27 2.57 21.60
N HIS A 219 7.49 3.27 22.71
CA HIS A 219 8.15 2.73 23.91
C HIS A 219 9.49 2.04 23.62
N GLY A 220 10.32 2.63 22.75
CA GLY A 220 11.63 2.09 22.37
C GLY A 220 11.61 0.95 21.35
N GLN A 221 10.44 0.39 21.04
CA GLN A 221 10.27 -0.71 20.08
C GLN A 221 9.67 -0.20 18.77
N HIS A 222 10.03 -0.85 17.67
CA HIS A 222 9.44 -0.54 16.37
C HIS A 222 8.04 -1.14 16.22
N GLU A 223 7.18 -0.50 15.43
CA GLU A 223 5.89 -1.09 15.07
C GLU A 223 6.06 -2.32 14.15
N VAL A 224 5.12 -3.26 14.27
CA VAL A 224 5.04 -4.42 13.38
C VAL A 224 4.28 -4.01 12.12
N VAL A 225 4.92 -4.21 10.96
CA VAL A 225 4.34 -3.87 9.65
C VAL A 225 4.28 -5.14 8.81
N ILE A 226 3.06 -5.53 8.43
CA ILE A 226 2.82 -6.68 7.55
C ILE A 226 2.20 -6.15 6.26
N VAL A 227 2.80 -6.51 5.12
CA VAL A 227 2.37 -6.07 3.80
C VAL A 227 2.09 -7.29 2.94
N PHE A 228 0.86 -7.36 2.41
CA PHE A 228 0.48 -8.33 1.40
C PHE A 228 0.47 -7.64 0.04
N ASP A 229 1.41 -8.02 -0.82
CA ASP A 229 1.51 -7.47 -2.17
C ASP A 229 1.27 -8.56 -3.23
N PRO A 230 0.02 -8.75 -3.70
CA PRO A 230 -0.29 -9.74 -4.70
C PRO A 230 0.30 -9.40 -6.09
N LYS A 231 0.82 -8.19 -6.30
CA LYS A 231 1.39 -7.77 -7.59
C LYS A 231 2.88 -8.09 -7.71
N GLY A 232 3.57 -8.32 -6.61
CA GLY A 232 5.03 -8.47 -6.60
C GLY A 232 5.75 -7.19 -7.06
N ASP A 233 5.32 -6.03 -6.56
CA ASP A 233 5.94 -4.74 -6.85
C ASP A 233 7.35 -4.67 -6.25
N ALA A 234 8.34 -4.78 -7.13
CA ALA A 234 9.75 -4.76 -6.76
C ALA A 234 10.17 -3.43 -6.12
N ASP A 235 9.54 -2.31 -6.49
CA ASP A 235 9.87 -1.00 -5.92
C ASP A 235 9.33 -0.87 -4.50
N LEU A 236 8.14 -1.41 -4.23
CA LEU A 236 7.59 -1.50 -2.87
C LEU A 236 8.50 -2.35 -1.97
N LEU A 237 8.91 -3.53 -2.44
CA LEU A 237 9.82 -4.42 -1.70
C LEU A 237 11.17 -3.75 -1.41
N LYS A 238 11.81 -3.15 -2.43
CA LYS A 238 13.07 -2.40 -2.28
C LYS A 238 12.91 -1.27 -1.26
N ARG A 239 11.79 -0.55 -1.31
CA ARG A 239 11.51 0.53 -0.37
C ARG A 239 11.42 0.00 1.05
N MET A 240 10.65 -1.05 1.30
CA MET A 240 10.55 -1.67 2.63
C MET A 240 11.91 -2.11 3.17
N TYR A 241 12.73 -2.77 2.34
CA TYR A 241 14.10 -3.18 2.70
C TYR A 241 14.98 -1.97 3.06
N LEU A 242 14.98 -0.93 2.21
CA LEU A 242 15.78 0.28 2.44
C LEU A 242 15.32 1.04 3.69
N GLU A 243 14.02 1.09 3.95
CA GLU A 243 13.48 1.73 5.16
C GLU A 243 13.80 0.94 6.42
N ALA A 244 13.72 -0.40 6.38
CA ALA A 244 14.16 -1.24 7.50
C ALA A 244 15.65 -1.07 7.78
N LYS A 245 16.49 -1.00 6.73
CA LYS A 245 17.92 -0.71 6.86
C LYS A 245 18.17 0.66 7.47
N ARG A 246 17.48 1.71 7.00
CA ARG A 246 17.61 3.08 7.54
C ARG A 246 17.15 3.19 8.98
N ALA A 247 16.12 2.44 9.35
CA ALA A 247 15.61 2.40 10.72
C ALA A 247 16.46 1.54 11.67
N GLY A 248 17.50 0.85 11.16
CA GLY A 248 18.39 0.00 11.96
C GLY A 248 17.77 -1.33 12.38
N ARG A 249 16.73 -1.80 11.68
CA ARG A 249 15.94 -3.01 12.02
C ARG A 249 15.96 -4.07 10.93
N LEU A 250 17.05 -4.14 10.16
CA LEU A 250 17.16 -5.06 9.03
C LEU A 250 17.11 -6.53 9.47
N ASN A 251 17.56 -6.83 10.70
CA ASN A 251 17.46 -8.14 11.35
C ASN A 251 16.01 -8.58 11.63
N GLU A 252 15.04 -7.67 11.56
CA GLU A 252 13.61 -7.94 11.72
C GLU A 252 12.84 -7.97 10.38
N PHE A 253 13.55 -7.85 9.25
CA PHE A 253 12.93 -7.82 7.92
C PHE A 253 12.79 -9.22 7.35
N TYR A 254 11.54 -9.68 7.17
CA TYR A 254 11.22 -10.97 6.59
C TYR A 254 10.44 -10.79 5.29
N VAL A 255 10.79 -11.58 4.28
CA VAL A 255 10.08 -11.63 2.99
C VAL A 255 9.57 -13.05 2.81
N PHE A 256 8.28 -13.22 2.55
CA PHE A 256 7.72 -14.51 2.13
C PHE A 256 7.30 -14.41 0.67
N HIS A 257 7.90 -15.21 -0.20
CA HIS A 257 7.69 -15.16 -1.64
C HIS A 257 7.58 -16.56 -2.24
N LEU A 258 6.43 -16.86 -2.86
CA LEU A 258 6.14 -18.20 -3.41
C LEU A 258 6.97 -18.55 -4.65
N GLY A 259 7.36 -17.56 -5.45
CA GLY A 259 8.14 -17.78 -6.68
C GLY A 259 9.66 -17.85 -6.49
N TRP A 260 10.18 -17.49 -5.31
CA TRP A 260 11.62 -17.41 -5.03
C TRP A 260 11.94 -18.02 -3.67
N PRO A 261 11.88 -19.36 -3.54
CA PRO A 261 12.05 -20.04 -2.27
C PRO A 261 13.42 -19.78 -1.63
N ASP A 262 14.48 -19.62 -2.42
CA ASP A 262 15.85 -19.39 -1.92
C ASP A 262 16.01 -18.05 -1.20
N HIS A 263 15.15 -17.08 -1.49
CA HIS A 263 15.16 -15.75 -0.88
C HIS A 263 13.96 -15.52 0.05
N SER A 264 13.09 -16.51 0.20
CA SER A 264 11.91 -16.45 1.04
C SER A 264 12.19 -16.96 2.45
N ALA A 265 11.59 -16.33 3.45
CA ALA A 265 11.44 -16.88 4.78
C ALA A 265 10.68 -18.21 4.72
N ARG A 266 11.08 -19.15 5.58
CA ARG A 266 10.37 -20.44 5.74
C ARG A 266 9.11 -20.22 6.56
N TYR A 267 8.01 -20.78 6.10
CA TYR A 267 6.71 -20.67 6.77
C TYR A 267 6.06 -22.05 6.87
N ASN A 268 5.69 -22.44 8.09
CA ASN A 268 4.84 -23.60 8.35
C ASN A 268 3.60 -23.12 9.10
N ALA A 269 2.51 -22.95 8.36
CA ALA A 269 1.24 -22.43 8.87
C ALA A 269 0.53 -23.38 9.82
N VAL A 270 0.85 -24.69 9.81
CA VAL A 270 0.18 -25.68 10.64
C VAL A 270 1.05 -26.14 11.81
N GLY A 271 2.36 -25.94 11.75
CA GLY A 271 3.27 -26.41 12.79
C GLY A 271 3.36 -25.50 14.02
N ARG A 272 2.80 -24.28 14.04
CA ARG A 272 2.69 -23.45 15.26
C ARG A 272 1.24 -23.38 15.72
N PHE A 273 0.89 -24.06 16.80
CA PHE A 273 -0.48 -24.12 17.32
C PHE A 273 -0.47 -24.06 18.85
N GLY A 274 -1.54 -23.50 19.44
CA GLY A 274 -1.79 -23.60 20.88
C GLY A 274 -2.49 -24.91 21.24
N ARG A 275 -3.38 -25.39 20.36
CA ARG A 275 -4.07 -26.69 20.46
C ARG A 275 -3.82 -27.53 19.21
N ILE A 276 -3.59 -28.83 19.38
CA ILE A 276 -3.33 -29.76 18.25
C ILE A 276 -4.48 -29.73 17.22
N SER A 277 -5.72 -29.54 17.69
CA SER A 277 -6.90 -29.42 16.83
C SER A 277 -6.84 -28.25 15.83
N GLU A 278 -6.03 -27.22 16.09
CA GLU A 278 -5.83 -26.12 15.14
C GLU A 278 -5.17 -26.58 13.84
N VAL A 279 -4.34 -27.63 13.87
CA VAL A 279 -3.72 -28.23 12.68
C VAL A 279 -4.81 -28.67 11.70
N ALA A 280 -5.78 -29.43 12.20
CA ALA A 280 -6.91 -29.90 11.42
C ALA A 280 -7.83 -28.77 10.98
N THR A 281 -8.12 -27.80 11.86
CA THR A 281 -8.98 -26.65 11.52
C THR A 281 -8.39 -25.81 10.39
N ARG A 282 -7.06 -25.59 10.38
CA ARG A 282 -6.38 -24.80 9.34
C ARG A 282 -6.38 -25.49 7.98
N ILE A 283 -6.37 -26.83 7.95
CA ILE A 283 -6.39 -27.63 6.71
C ILE A 283 -7.83 -27.80 6.21
N ALA A 284 -8.72 -28.32 7.06
CA ALA A 284 -10.11 -28.58 6.68
C ALA A 284 -10.94 -27.30 6.48
N GLY A 285 -10.53 -26.17 7.07
CA GLY A 285 -11.18 -24.88 6.87
C GLY A 285 -11.13 -24.37 5.42
N GLN A 286 -10.30 -24.96 4.55
CA GLN A 286 -10.29 -24.66 3.12
C GLN A 286 -11.42 -25.37 2.35
N LEU A 287 -12.08 -26.36 2.96
CA LEU A 287 -13.17 -27.10 2.34
C LEU A 287 -14.50 -26.36 2.52
N SER A 288 -15.38 -26.45 1.52
CA SER A 288 -16.71 -25.83 1.56
C SER A 288 -17.53 -26.34 2.75
N GLY A 289 -18.21 -25.42 3.43
CA GLY A 289 -19.01 -25.73 4.62
C GLY A 289 -20.47 -26.06 4.36
N GLU A 290 -20.91 -26.11 3.10
CA GLU A 290 -22.32 -26.20 2.72
C GLU A 290 -22.71 -27.57 2.13
N GLY A 291 -23.91 -28.03 2.47
CA GLY A 291 -24.51 -29.26 1.94
C GLY A 291 -23.72 -30.53 2.29
N ASN A 292 -23.67 -31.47 1.35
CA ASN A 292 -22.92 -32.73 1.49
C ASN A 292 -21.41 -32.53 1.74
N SER A 293 -20.87 -31.35 1.42
CA SER A 293 -19.47 -30.99 1.65
C SER A 293 -19.15 -30.82 3.14
N ALA A 294 -20.15 -30.51 3.98
CA ALA A 294 -19.95 -30.36 5.42
C ALA A 294 -19.55 -31.68 6.09
N ALA A 295 -20.20 -32.80 5.73
CA ALA A 295 -19.85 -34.12 6.24
C ALA A 295 -18.43 -34.53 5.81
N PHE A 296 -18.06 -34.24 4.55
CA PHE A 296 -16.70 -34.48 4.06
C PHE A 296 -15.66 -33.63 4.80
N ARG A 297 -15.97 -32.37 5.09
CA ARG A 297 -15.11 -31.48 5.88
C ARG A 297 -14.90 -32.00 7.30
N GLU A 298 -15.96 -32.46 7.97
CA GLU A 298 -15.86 -33.05 9.31
C GLU A 298 -15.02 -34.34 9.30
N PHE A 299 -15.20 -35.19 8.29
CA PHE A 299 -14.38 -36.37 8.10
C PHE A 299 -12.90 -36.02 7.91
N ALA A 300 -12.59 -35.11 6.99
CA ALA A 300 -11.24 -34.63 6.74
C ALA A 300 -10.61 -34.01 7.99
N TRP A 301 -11.39 -33.22 8.74
CA TRP A 301 -10.95 -32.63 10.00
C TRP A 301 -10.59 -33.70 11.02
N ARG A 302 -11.47 -34.69 11.26
CA ARG A 302 -11.21 -35.78 12.22
C ARG A 302 -9.95 -36.55 11.85
N PHE A 303 -9.82 -36.89 10.58
CA PHE A 303 -8.70 -37.66 10.07
C PHE A 303 -7.36 -36.93 10.23
N VAL A 304 -7.29 -35.66 9.83
CA VAL A 304 -6.10 -34.82 10.01
C VAL A 304 -5.80 -34.59 11.49
N ASN A 305 -6.82 -34.47 12.34
CA ASN A 305 -6.64 -34.32 13.79
C ASN A 305 -6.02 -35.57 14.43
N ILE A 306 -6.41 -36.78 14.01
CA ILE A 306 -5.79 -38.04 14.46
C ILE A 306 -4.31 -38.09 14.05
N ILE A 307 -4.01 -37.80 12.78
CA ILE A 307 -2.63 -37.74 12.27
C ILE A 307 -1.80 -36.71 13.05
N ALA A 308 -2.36 -35.51 13.28
CA ALA A 308 -1.67 -34.45 14.00
C ALA A 308 -1.38 -34.85 15.46
N ARG A 309 -2.31 -35.52 16.13
CA ARG A 309 -2.11 -36.06 17.49
C ARG A 309 -1.00 -37.11 17.51
N ALA A 310 -1.04 -38.05 16.57
CA ALA A 310 -0.01 -39.08 16.43
C ALA A 310 1.38 -38.47 16.18
N LEU A 311 1.50 -37.53 15.25
CA LEU A 311 2.76 -36.84 14.95
C LEU A 311 3.33 -36.13 16.18
N VAL A 312 2.49 -35.37 16.89
CA VAL A 312 2.91 -34.62 18.09
C VAL A 312 3.33 -35.58 19.20
N ALA A 313 2.59 -36.66 19.42
CA ALA A 313 2.94 -37.68 20.39
C ALA A 313 4.27 -38.36 20.03
N LEU A 314 4.55 -38.60 18.75
CA LEU A 314 5.83 -39.11 18.26
C LEU A 314 6.97 -38.06 18.30
N GLY A 315 6.74 -36.86 18.86
CA GLY A 315 7.73 -35.79 18.94
C GLY A 315 8.01 -35.10 17.61
N ARG A 316 7.18 -35.33 16.59
CA ARG A 316 7.30 -34.73 15.26
C ARG A 316 6.39 -33.51 15.17
N ARG A 317 6.94 -32.41 14.65
CA ARG A 317 6.17 -31.19 14.44
C ARG A 317 5.37 -31.30 13.13
N PRO A 318 4.03 -31.24 13.15
CA PRO A 318 3.22 -31.37 11.95
C PRO A 318 3.58 -30.36 10.85
N ASP A 319 3.68 -30.85 9.62
CA ASP A 319 3.74 -30.04 8.41
C ASP A 319 2.83 -30.61 7.31
N TYR A 320 2.64 -29.83 6.24
CA TYR A 320 1.75 -30.20 5.14
C TYR A 320 2.17 -31.49 4.43
N LEU A 321 3.48 -31.73 4.28
CA LEU A 321 3.99 -32.89 3.55
C LEU A 321 3.80 -34.17 4.37
N GLN A 322 4.11 -34.13 5.66
CA GLN A 322 3.86 -35.24 6.58
C GLN A 322 2.38 -35.59 6.63
N ILE A 323 1.51 -34.58 6.76
CA ILE A 323 0.07 -34.81 6.79
C ILE A 323 -0.38 -35.41 5.46
N GLN A 324 0.04 -34.88 4.31
CA GLN A 324 -0.30 -35.44 3.01
C GLN A 324 0.18 -36.89 2.85
N GLN A 325 1.42 -37.18 3.25
CA GLN A 325 1.98 -38.53 3.21
C GLN A 325 1.16 -39.51 4.06
N HIS A 326 0.83 -39.12 5.30
CA HIS A 326 0.05 -39.96 6.21
C HIS A 326 -1.45 -40.03 5.87
N VAL A 327 -1.98 -39.06 5.12
CA VAL A 327 -3.33 -39.15 4.60
C VAL A 327 -3.44 -40.23 3.53
N ILE A 328 -2.41 -40.39 2.70
CA ILE A 328 -2.34 -41.43 1.67
C ILE A 328 -1.99 -42.79 2.29
N ASN A 329 -1.06 -42.81 3.25
CA ASN A 329 -0.61 -44.00 3.95
C ASN A 329 -0.68 -43.81 5.47
N ILE A 330 -1.85 -44.11 6.03
CA ILE A 330 -2.13 -44.02 7.46
C ILE A 330 -1.49 -45.17 8.26
N GLU A 331 -1.25 -46.31 7.59
CA GLU A 331 -0.80 -47.55 8.23
C GLU A 331 0.59 -47.40 8.85
N GLY A 332 1.47 -46.62 8.22
CA GLY A 332 2.81 -46.34 8.75
C GLY A 332 2.76 -45.59 10.07
N ILE A 333 2.05 -44.46 10.12
CA ILE A 333 1.96 -43.66 11.36
C ILE A 333 1.18 -44.39 12.45
N PHE A 334 0.18 -45.19 12.09
CA PHE A 334 -0.53 -46.03 13.03
C PHE A 334 0.40 -47.05 13.70
N GLN A 335 1.21 -47.78 12.92
CA GLN A 335 2.17 -48.74 13.48
C GLN A 335 3.22 -48.08 14.36
N GLU A 336 3.75 -46.92 13.95
CA GLU A 336 4.73 -46.17 14.73
C GLU A 336 4.13 -45.65 16.05
N TYR A 337 2.91 -45.11 16.00
CA TYR A 337 2.20 -44.65 17.19
C TYR A 337 1.86 -45.81 18.13
N ALA A 338 1.33 -46.92 17.59
CA ALA A 338 1.02 -48.12 18.36
C ALA A 338 2.27 -48.71 19.03
N SER A 339 3.40 -48.73 18.31
CA SER A 339 4.73 -49.08 18.84
C SER A 339 5.04 -48.29 20.10
N LYS A 340 5.05 -46.96 19.98
CA LYS A 340 5.29 -46.07 21.10
C LYS A 340 4.27 -46.26 22.24
N TYR A 341 2.98 -46.35 21.90
CA TYR A 341 1.91 -46.44 22.87
C TYR A 341 2.03 -47.69 23.75
N PHE A 342 2.21 -48.87 23.14
CA PHE A 342 2.34 -50.11 23.90
C PHE A 342 3.67 -50.18 24.66
N ASP A 343 4.76 -49.64 24.11
CA ASP A 343 6.04 -49.57 24.83
C ASP A 343 5.92 -48.74 26.13
N GLU A 344 5.05 -47.72 26.14
CA GLU A 344 4.82 -46.86 27.32
C GLU A 344 3.73 -47.39 28.26
N SER A 345 2.67 -48.02 27.73
CA SER A 345 1.47 -48.39 28.50
C SER A 345 1.38 -49.86 28.88
N ASP A 346 1.71 -50.77 27.97
CA ASP A 346 1.67 -52.22 28.18
C ASP A 346 2.68 -52.95 27.28
N PRO A 347 3.94 -53.11 27.74
CA PRO A 347 4.97 -53.77 26.96
C PRO A 347 4.67 -55.24 26.63
N LYS A 348 3.78 -55.90 27.40
CA LYS A 348 3.40 -57.31 27.18
C LYS A 348 2.41 -57.46 26.02
N ALA A 349 1.76 -56.38 25.60
CA ALA A 349 0.86 -56.37 24.45
C ALA A 349 1.55 -56.90 23.18
N TRP A 350 2.86 -56.66 23.01
CA TRP A 350 3.61 -57.13 21.85
C TRP A 350 3.64 -58.65 21.71
N GLU A 351 3.70 -59.40 22.80
CA GLU A 351 3.70 -60.87 22.74
C GLU A 351 2.36 -61.39 22.16
N ALA A 352 1.25 -60.79 22.60
CA ALA A 352 -0.07 -61.11 22.08
C ALA A 352 -0.23 -60.69 20.62
N ILE A 353 0.22 -59.47 20.26
CA ILE A 353 0.15 -58.95 18.89
C ILE A 353 0.98 -59.82 17.92
N VAL A 354 2.20 -60.22 18.29
CA VAL A 354 3.05 -61.10 17.46
C VAL A 354 2.43 -62.50 17.34
N ALA A 355 1.83 -63.03 18.40
CA ALA A 355 1.14 -64.32 18.35
C ALA A 355 -0.12 -64.29 17.46
N ILE A 356 -0.81 -63.15 17.38
CA ILE A 356 -1.91 -62.93 16.45
C ILE A 356 -1.36 -62.82 15.02
N GLU A 357 -0.32 -62.00 14.81
CA GLU A 357 0.31 -61.78 13.50
C GLU A 357 0.78 -63.10 12.88
N GLY A 358 1.43 -63.97 13.65
CA GLY A 358 1.90 -65.28 13.19
C GLY A 358 0.80 -66.27 12.77
N LYS A 359 -0.46 -66.02 13.14
CA LYS A 359 -1.62 -66.84 12.75
C LYS A 359 -2.37 -66.26 11.54
N LEU A 360 -2.04 -65.04 11.10
CA LEU A 360 -2.68 -64.39 9.97
C LEU A 360 -2.15 -64.94 8.65
N ASN A 361 -3.07 -65.09 7.68
CA ASN A 361 -2.76 -65.42 6.30
C ASN A 361 -3.84 -64.80 5.40
N ASP A 362 -3.62 -64.79 4.08
CA ASP A 362 -4.54 -64.14 3.11
C ASP A 362 -5.98 -64.70 3.13
N LYS A 363 -6.19 -65.88 3.71
CA LYS A 363 -7.52 -66.51 3.87
C LYS A 363 -8.22 -66.09 5.16
N ASN A 364 -7.46 -65.81 6.22
CA ASN A 364 -7.95 -65.52 7.57
C ASN A 364 -8.03 -64.02 7.88
N VAL A 365 -7.49 -63.15 7.02
CA VAL A 365 -7.62 -61.69 7.17
C VAL A 365 -9.07 -61.27 6.89
N PRO A 366 -9.69 -60.44 7.77
CA PRO A 366 -11.02 -59.89 7.55
C PRO A 366 -11.14 -59.17 6.20
N PHE A 367 -12.31 -59.29 5.55
CA PHE A 367 -12.50 -58.79 4.19
C PHE A 367 -12.21 -57.27 4.04
N ASN A 368 -12.57 -56.48 5.04
CA ASN A 368 -12.32 -55.03 5.12
C ASN A 368 -10.83 -54.65 5.32
N MET A 369 -9.98 -55.61 5.70
CA MET A 369 -8.56 -55.42 6.01
C MET A 369 -7.63 -56.12 5.00
N LYS A 370 -8.19 -56.74 3.95
CA LYS A 370 -7.40 -57.37 2.89
C LYS A 370 -6.52 -56.33 2.17
N GLY A 371 -5.26 -56.70 1.94
CA GLY A 371 -4.25 -55.83 1.32
C GLY A 371 -3.49 -54.92 2.29
N ARG A 372 -3.86 -54.89 3.58
CA ARG A 372 -3.09 -54.20 4.63
C ARG A 372 -1.96 -55.08 5.17
N PRO A 373 -0.87 -54.49 5.70
CA PRO A 373 0.19 -55.24 6.38
C PRO A 373 -0.35 -56.08 7.55
N PHE A 374 0.12 -57.32 7.70
CA PHE A 374 -0.37 -58.22 8.77
C PHE A 374 -0.21 -57.64 10.17
N ARG A 375 0.85 -56.87 10.42
CA ARG A 375 1.05 -56.16 11.68
C ARG A 375 -0.06 -55.17 12.01
N VAL A 376 -0.62 -54.46 11.03
CA VAL A 376 -1.76 -53.55 11.23
C VAL A 376 -3.00 -54.33 11.64
N VAL A 377 -3.25 -55.46 10.96
CA VAL A 377 -4.40 -56.34 11.26
C VAL A 377 -4.28 -56.97 12.65
N ALA A 378 -3.07 -57.35 13.05
CA ALA A 378 -2.82 -57.92 14.37
C ALA A 378 -3.05 -56.90 15.50
N ILE A 379 -2.60 -55.64 15.31
CA ILE A 379 -2.84 -54.55 16.25
C ILE A 379 -4.35 -54.26 16.35
N ASP A 380 -5.06 -54.16 15.23
CA ASP A 380 -6.52 -53.94 15.20
C ASP A 380 -7.30 -55.06 15.93
N GLN A 381 -6.94 -56.31 15.69
CA GLN A 381 -7.53 -57.45 16.40
C GLN A 381 -7.26 -57.41 17.91
N TYR A 382 -6.05 -57.02 18.32
CA TYR A 382 -5.72 -56.85 19.73
C TYR A 382 -6.55 -55.73 20.39
N LEU A 383 -6.69 -54.58 19.73
CA LEU A 383 -7.50 -53.45 20.21
C LEU A 383 -8.99 -53.80 20.29
N SER A 384 -9.51 -54.64 19.39
CA SER A 384 -10.91 -55.09 19.48
C SER A 384 -11.21 -55.95 20.72
N GLN A 385 -10.19 -56.65 21.23
CA GLN A 385 -10.28 -57.50 22.42
C GLN A 385 -9.98 -56.71 23.71
N THR A 386 -9.12 -55.70 23.59
CA THR A 386 -8.61 -54.90 24.70
C THR A 386 -9.03 -53.45 24.50
N ARG A 387 -10.06 -52.99 25.22
CA ARG A 387 -10.49 -51.58 25.13
C ARG A 387 -9.36 -50.65 25.58
N VAL A 388 -8.84 -49.86 24.66
CA VAL A 388 -7.85 -48.82 24.91
C VAL A 388 -8.54 -47.45 24.85
N ALA A 389 -8.40 -46.65 25.90
CA ALA A 389 -8.93 -45.28 25.93
C ALA A 389 -7.83 -44.29 25.50
N ASP A 390 -7.62 -44.15 24.19
CA ASP A 390 -6.63 -43.24 23.62
C ASP A 390 -7.19 -42.51 22.39
N PRO A 391 -7.02 -41.18 22.27
CA PRO A 391 -7.66 -40.39 21.21
C PRO A 391 -7.11 -40.62 19.79
N VAL A 392 -6.13 -41.51 19.61
CA VAL A 392 -5.60 -41.94 18.31
C VAL A 392 -5.91 -43.42 18.04
N MET A 393 -5.96 -44.26 19.08
CA MET A 393 -6.17 -45.71 18.97
C MET A 393 -7.63 -46.18 19.19
N ASP A 394 -8.49 -45.33 19.78
CA ASP A 394 -9.96 -45.48 19.85
C ASP A 394 -10.61 -44.97 18.56
#